data_AF-A0A657AJU5-F1
#
_entry.id   AF-A0A657AJU5-F1
#
_cell.length_a   1.000
_cell.length_b   1.000
_cell.length_c   1.000
_cell.angle_alpha   90.00
_cell.angle_beta   90.00
_cell.angle_gamma   90.00
#
_symmetry.space_group_name_H-M   'P 1'
#
loop_
_entity.id
_entity.type
_entity.pdbx_description
1 polymer ?
#
loop_
_entity_poly.entity_id
_entity_poly.type
_entity_poly.pdbx_seq_one_letter_code
_entity_poly.pdbx_strand_id
1 'polypeptide(L)'
;MSQPDKDVQDDPLDSNNRKQKRVHALIQWWQQEKDKIAQGDVLKFMHENKERLEKSLASIYQNNFVYRVTNLLLAFVASLAGLVDRLKDAIVKLVLKVPAPEAVKGLLLSIFNAVKLRGIVDFFRAKMYSLKKAPHNIRAVQLMDEVVARAKRDGLDIKKHFPDIARKFNERKLQLLQHSFFKEFSKSRIERILAMPFTFSRSISPVLPDTALWHKFFVFLENRNIADLILVGSKGERVSTKHDSKHVVGSSEVVRTLYQASVLKASGRRVFIVGNHEGYIGPYLVRSILRRLGFDNLTANCNTVVGPRMFSNMVLKNGASNVGNLFLTLPSQKTTEVKEKSLADALLKTARRSQLLIKMPNSGLHLIEQMSYSDFMNKFIRSDRARFSQISAQLMRVEKHDLAQYLADVRQTCALDELDREDYELFKSIMYEPFLIFPEGSRSYVAKDGSVTMKYVSPRFVQAYFRPDDVVLPISLVGGSDIGNSWRLKPANIGLCVGEPIKVSEEMIANFDTEGVGIMRKVAALPNIKTVNFDEDIQAGKKLESHAA
;
A
#
# COMPACT_ATOMS: atom_id res chain seq x y z
N MET A 1 -27.75 -61.26 -26.79
CA MET A 1 -26.93 -61.15 -25.57
C MET A 1 -25.75 -60.24 -25.86
N SER A 2 -25.90 -58.97 -25.50
CA SER A 2 -24.89 -57.91 -25.58
C SER A 2 -24.13 -57.83 -24.26
N GLN A 3 -22.80 -57.95 -24.28
CA GLN A 3 -21.96 -57.54 -23.14
C GLN A 3 -21.73 -56.03 -23.21
N PRO A 4 -21.84 -55.30 -22.08
CA PRO A 4 -21.67 -53.85 -22.07
C PRO A 4 -20.20 -53.43 -21.93
N ASP A 5 -19.88 -52.32 -22.57
CA ASP A 5 -18.63 -51.57 -22.49
C ASP A 5 -18.28 -51.20 -21.04
N LYS A 6 -17.00 -51.40 -20.68
CA LYS A 6 -16.43 -50.92 -19.42
C LYS A 6 -16.02 -49.46 -19.56
N ASP A 7 -16.77 -48.60 -18.87
CA ASP A 7 -16.39 -47.22 -18.60
C ASP A 7 -15.01 -47.15 -17.90
N VAL A 8 -14.08 -46.45 -18.52
CA VAL A 8 -12.78 -46.09 -17.94
C VAL A 8 -13.01 -44.98 -16.92
N GLN A 9 -12.98 -45.32 -15.63
CA GLN A 9 -12.88 -44.35 -14.55
C GLN A 9 -11.45 -43.80 -14.48
N ASP A 10 -11.28 -42.53 -14.87
CA ASP A 10 -10.05 -41.76 -14.72
C ASP A 10 -9.73 -41.52 -13.22
N ASP A 11 -8.70 -42.19 -12.73
CA ASP A 11 -8.21 -42.09 -11.35
C ASP A 11 -7.51 -40.73 -11.09
N PRO A 12 -7.97 -39.91 -10.12
CA PRO A 12 -7.43 -38.57 -9.87
C PRO A 12 -5.92 -38.52 -9.60
N LEU A 13 -5.35 -39.60 -9.04
CA LEU A 13 -3.94 -39.73 -8.66
C LEU A 13 -2.99 -39.90 -9.87
N ASP A 14 -3.34 -40.72 -10.87
CA ASP A 14 -2.50 -40.93 -12.07
C ASP A 14 -2.45 -39.67 -12.95
N SER A 15 -3.55 -38.92 -12.96
CA SER A 15 -3.63 -37.64 -13.64
C SER A 15 -2.63 -36.62 -13.07
N ASN A 16 -2.37 -36.63 -11.76
CA ASN A 16 -1.50 -35.65 -11.09
C ASN A 16 -0.01 -35.95 -11.35
N ASN A 17 0.35 -37.23 -11.42
CA ASN A 17 1.70 -37.70 -11.71
C ASN A 17 2.14 -37.43 -13.16
N ARG A 18 1.29 -37.68 -14.16
CA ARG A 18 1.59 -37.31 -15.58
C ARG A 18 1.75 -35.81 -15.78
N LYS A 19 1.06 -35.00 -14.98
CA LYS A 19 1.08 -33.52 -15.04
C LYS A 19 2.36 -32.94 -14.47
N GLN A 20 2.85 -33.45 -13.33
CA GLN A 20 4.16 -33.07 -12.79
C GLN A 20 5.29 -33.41 -13.77
N LYS A 21 5.23 -34.56 -14.45
CA LYS A 21 6.19 -34.94 -15.50
C LYS A 21 6.26 -33.95 -16.67
N ARG A 22 5.11 -33.47 -17.20
CA ARG A 22 5.09 -32.48 -18.30
C ARG A 22 5.72 -31.13 -17.92
N VAL A 23 5.47 -30.66 -16.70
CA VAL A 23 6.05 -29.40 -16.19
C VAL A 23 7.55 -29.56 -15.96
N HIS A 24 7.97 -30.70 -15.41
CA HIS A 24 9.37 -31.02 -15.22
C HIS A 24 10.14 -31.07 -16.56
N ALA A 25 9.52 -31.67 -17.59
CA ALA A 25 10.07 -31.69 -18.94
C ALA A 25 10.17 -30.29 -19.57
N LEU A 26 9.20 -29.40 -19.32
CA LEU A 26 9.26 -28.00 -19.76
C LEU A 26 10.38 -27.20 -19.08
N ILE A 27 10.57 -27.42 -17.77
CA ILE A 27 11.65 -26.77 -17.01
C ILE A 27 13.01 -27.28 -17.45
N GLN A 28 13.17 -28.60 -17.60
CA GLN A 28 14.42 -29.19 -18.09
C GLN A 28 14.75 -28.71 -19.49
N TRP A 29 13.76 -28.63 -20.38
CA TRP A 29 13.93 -28.05 -21.71
C TRP A 29 14.44 -26.60 -21.65
N TRP A 30 13.81 -25.75 -20.83
CA TRP A 30 14.26 -24.35 -20.70
C TRP A 30 15.64 -24.22 -20.07
N GLN A 31 15.94 -25.01 -19.04
CA GLN A 31 17.27 -25.02 -18.41
C GLN A 31 18.36 -25.49 -19.39
N GLN A 32 18.03 -26.35 -20.36
CA GLN A 32 18.95 -26.78 -21.41
C GLN A 32 19.13 -25.75 -22.53
N GLU A 33 18.08 -24.99 -22.87
CA GLU A 33 18.12 -24.02 -23.97
C GLU A 33 18.55 -22.62 -23.54
N LYS A 34 18.30 -22.22 -22.30
CA LYS A 34 18.63 -20.86 -21.83
C LYS A 34 20.11 -20.51 -22.06
N ASP A 35 21.03 -21.45 -21.89
CA ASP A 35 22.47 -21.19 -21.99
C ASP A 35 22.99 -21.26 -23.44
N LYS A 36 22.16 -21.76 -24.36
CA LYS A 36 22.45 -21.85 -25.80
C LYS A 36 21.94 -20.64 -26.59
N ILE A 37 21.08 -19.81 -25.99
CA ILE A 37 20.56 -18.59 -26.62
C ILE A 37 21.64 -17.50 -26.54
N ALA A 38 22.27 -17.20 -27.68
CA ALA A 38 23.20 -16.10 -27.84
C ALA A 38 22.50 -14.74 -27.67
N GLN A 39 23.25 -13.73 -27.25
CA GLN A 39 22.74 -12.37 -27.02
C GLN A 39 22.21 -11.79 -28.35
N GLY A 40 20.91 -11.45 -28.40
CA GLY A 40 20.23 -10.96 -29.61
C GLY A 40 19.35 -11.99 -30.34
N ASP A 41 19.51 -13.29 -30.06
CA ASP A 41 18.71 -14.36 -30.70
C ASP A 41 17.40 -14.70 -29.96
N VAL A 42 17.10 -14.00 -28.87
CA VAL A 42 15.90 -14.24 -28.05
C VAL A 42 14.61 -14.04 -28.84
N LEU A 43 14.57 -13.12 -29.81
CA LEU A 43 13.41 -12.93 -30.68
C LEU A 43 13.14 -14.18 -31.53
N LYS A 44 14.19 -14.74 -32.15
CA LYS A 44 14.10 -15.93 -33.00
C LYS A 44 13.68 -17.14 -32.19
N PHE A 45 14.28 -17.34 -31.02
CA PHE A 45 13.90 -18.38 -30.07
C PHE A 45 12.42 -18.29 -29.65
N MET A 46 11.93 -17.09 -29.32
CA MET A 46 10.53 -16.86 -28.94
C MET A 46 9.56 -17.15 -30.08
N HIS A 47 9.97 -16.84 -31.32
CA HIS A 47 9.15 -17.11 -32.50
C HIS A 47 9.06 -18.61 -32.79
N GLU A 48 10.19 -19.32 -32.76
CA GLU A 48 10.27 -20.76 -32.98
C GLU A 48 9.54 -21.57 -31.89
N ASN A 49 9.50 -21.06 -30.66
CA ASN A 49 8.87 -21.75 -29.52
C ASN A 49 7.51 -21.18 -29.12
N LYS A 50 6.94 -20.29 -29.93
CA LYS A 50 5.69 -19.57 -29.63
C LYS A 50 4.56 -20.51 -29.21
N GLU A 51 4.29 -21.55 -29.99
CA GLU A 51 3.22 -22.52 -29.67
C GLU A 51 3.45 -23.24 -28.34
N ARG A 52 4.70 -23.57 -28.04
CA ARG A 52 5.06 -24.30 -26.80
C ARG A 52 4.85 -23.41 -25.58
N LEU A 53 5.18 -22.12 -25.70
CA LEU A 53 4.94 -21.10 -24.66
C LEU A 53 3.43 -20.85 -24.46
N GLU A 54 2.66 -20.77 -25.55
CA GLU A 54 1.20 -20.63 -25.48
C GLU A 54 0.51 -21.85 -24.86
N LYS A 55 0.92 -23.07 -25.25
CA LYS A 55 0.43 -24.32 -24.64
C LYS A 55 0.78 -24.39 -23.15
N SER A 56 1.97 -23.94 -22.76
CA SER A 56 2.38 -23.85 -21.36
C SER A 56 1.49 -22.89 -20.56
N LEU A 57 1.25 -21.67 -21.06
CA LEU A 57 0.34 -20.69 -20.45
C LEU A 57 -1.10 -21.20 -20.35
N ALA A 58 -1.58 -21.89 -21.39
CA ALA A 58 -2.92 -22.47 -21.41
C ALA A 58 -3.06 -23.62 -20.39
N SER A 59 -2.00 -24.40 -20.18
CA SER A 59 -1.98 -25.56 -19.28
C SER A 59 -2.16 -25.19 -17.79
N ILE A 60 -1.90 -23.95 -17.39
CA ILE A 60 -2.07 -23.45 -16.01
C ILE A 60 -3.50 -23.69 -15.49
N TYR A 61 -4.50 -23.76 -16.37
CA TYR A 61 -5.91 -23.92 -16.00
C TYR A 61 -6.61 -25.13 -16.63
N GLN A 62 -5.88 -25.98 -17.38
CA GLN A 62 -6.49 -26.91 -18.32
C GLN A 62 -7.59 -27.80 -17.71
N ASN A 63 -7.55 -28.15 -16.42
CA ASN A 63 -8.50 -29.11 -15.84
C ASN A 63 -9.34 -28.65 -14.63
N ASN A 64 -9.37 -27.37 -14.23
CA ASN A 64 -10.33 -26.93 -13.20
C ASN A 64 -11.58 -26.32 -13.86
N PHE A 65 -12.59 -27.15 -14.14
CA PHE A 65 -13.84 -26.80 -14.81
C PHE A 65 -14.48 -25.55 -14.18
N VAL A 66 -14.51 -25.47 -12.85
CA VAL A 66 -15.10 -24.34 -12.14
C VAL A 66 -14.30 -23.06 -12.38
N TYR A 67 -12.96 -23.09 -12.42
CA TYR A 67 -12.19 -21.89 -12.78
C TYR A 67 -12.36 -21.47 -14.23
N ARG A 68 -12.49 -22.42 -15.17
CA ARG A 68 -12.75 -22.11 -16.59
C ARG A 68 -14.11 -21.44 -16.75
N VAL A 69 -15.17 -22.05 -16.23
CA VAL A 69 -16.53 -21.53 -16.33
C VAL A 69 -16.67 -20.21 -15.58
N THR A 70 -16.15 -20.10 -14.35
CA THR A 70 -16.24 -18.85 -13.60
C THR A 70 -15.36 -17.74 -14.19
N ASN A 71 -14.16 -18.02 -14.70
CA ASN A 71 -13.38 -16.98 -15.38
C ASN A 71 -14.01 -16.57 -16.72
N LEU A 72 -14.61 -17.51 -17.47
CA LEU A 72 -15.34 -17.20 -18.70
C LEU A 72 -16.54 -16.30 -18.39
N LEU A 73 -17.32 -16.67 -17.37
CA LEU A 73 -18.46 -15.88 -16.91
C LEU A 73 -18.03 -14.52 -16.35
N LEU A 74 -16.99 -14.46 -15.53
CA LEU A 74 -16.47 -13.19 -15.02
C LEU A 74 -15.83 -12.34 -16.12
N ALA A 75 -15.19 -12.92 -17.12
CA ALA A 75 -14.66 -12.18 -18.27
C ALA A 75 -15.78 -11.65 -19.16
N PHE A 76 -16.84 -12.44 -19.35
CA PHE A 76 -18.05 -12.00 -20.04
C PHE A 76 -18.73 -10.85 -19.29
N VAL A 77 -18.96 -11.01 -17.99
CA VAL A 77 -19.52 -9.94 -17.14
C VAL A 77 -18.56 -8.74 -17.05
N ALA A 78 -17.24 -8.92 -17.06
CA ALA A 78 -16.26 -7.83 -17.13
C ALA A 78 -16.34 -7.04 -18.44
N SER A 79 -16.53 -7.75 -19.56
CA SER A 79 -16.67 -7.16 -20.88
C SER A 79 -17.97 -6.36 -20.98
N LEU A 80 -19.08 -6.95 -20.51
CA LEU A 80 -20.37 -6.26 -20.36
C LEU A 80 -20.27 -5.06 -19.41
N ALA A 81 -19.62 -5.22 -18.26
CA ALA A 81 -19.39 -4.14 -17.30
C ALA A 81 -18.58 -3.00 -17.93
N GLY A 82 -17.52 -3.31 -18.68
CA GLY A 82 -16.71 -2.30 -19.37
C GLY A 82 -17.46 -1.58 -20.49
N LEU A 83 -18.40 -2.26 -21.17
CA LEU A 83 -19.31 -1.63 -22.13
C LEU A 83 -20.33 -0.72 -21.43
N VAL A 84 -20.93 -1.20 -20.34
CA VAL A 84 -21.91 -0.43 -19.56
C VAL A 84 -21.27 0.77 -18.88
N ASP A 85 -20.06 0.63 -18.32
CA ASP A 85 -19.32 1.74 -17.72
C ASP A 85 -18.97 2.80 -18.78
N ARG A 86 -18.57 2.41 -20.00
CA ARG A 86 -18.35 3.36 -21.11
C ARG A 86 -19.64 4.05 -21.57
N LEU A 87 -20.74 3.30 -21.65
CA LEU A 87 -22.06 3.84 -21.99
C LEU A 87 -22.52 4.84 -20.93
N LYS A 88 -22.33 4.49 -19.65
CA LYS A 88 -22.59 5.35 -18.50
C LYS A 88 -21.74 6.61 -18.55
N ASP A 89 -20.44 6.52 -18.81
CA ASP A 89 -19.55 7.69 -18.91
C ASP A 89 -19.94 8.61 -20.08
N ALA A 90 -20.40 8.03 -21.20
CA ALA A 90 -20.94 8.78 -22.33
C ALA A 90 -22.25 9.50 -21.96
N ILE A 91 -23.17 8.83 -21.26
CA ILE A 91 -24.44 9.39 -20.77
C ILE A 91 -24.18 10.48 -19.75
N VAL A 92 -23.29 10.28 -18.78
CA VAL A 92 -22.92 11.31 -17.78
C VAL A 92 -22.35 12.55 -18.48
N LYS A 93 -21.48 12.38 -19.49
CA LYS A 93 -20.97 13.51 -20.29
C LYS A 93 -22.07 14.23 -21.08
N LEU A 94 -23.08 13.51 -21.55
CA LEU A 94 -24.24 14.08 -22.26
C LEU A 94 -25.17 14.84 -21.31
N VAL A 95 -25.45 14.26 -20.14
CA VAL A 95 -26.29 14.86 -19.08
C VAL A 95 -25.64 16.11 -18.48
N LEU A 96 -24.31 16.12 -18.32
CA LEU A 96 -23.57 17.30 -17.83
C LEU A 96 -23.64 18.50 -18.78
N LYS A 97 -23.87 18.27 -20.09
CA LYS A 97 -24.08 19.33 -21.10
C LYS A 97 -25.49 19.94 -21.08
N VAL A 98 -26.46 19.31 -20.41
CA VAL A 98 -27.81 19.85 -20.26
C VAL A 98 -27.81 20.87 -19.11
N PRO A 99 -28.37 22.09 -19.30
CA PRO A 99 -28.47 23.07 -18.23
C PRO A 99 -29.56 22.61 -17.24
N ALA A 100 -29.13 21.99 -16.14
CA ALA A 100 -30.00 21.52 -15.06
C ALA A 100 -29.42 21.96 -13.69
N PRO A 101 -30.27 22.18 -12.67
CA PRO A 101 -29.84 22.63 -11.34
C PRO A 101 -28.82 21.67 -10.69
N GLU A 102 -27.81 22.21 -10.00
CA GLU A 102 -26.69 21.42 -9.44
C GLU A 102 -27.13 20.31 -8.49
N ALA A 103 -28.21 20.52 -7.72
CA ALA A 103 -28.75 19.53 -6.79
C ALA A 103 -29.24 18.25 -7.50
N VAL A 104 -29.86 18.39 -8.67
CA VAL A 104 -30.37 17.25 -9.48
C VAL A 104 -29.23 16.52 -10.16
N LYS A 105 -28.24 17.25 -10.67
CA LYS A 105 -27.00 16.67 -11.21
C LYS A 105 -26.25 15.89 -10.13
N GLY A 106 -26.15 16.42 -8.91
CA GLY A 106 -25.51 15.77 -7.76
C GLY A 106 -26.21 14.48 -7.32
N LEU A 107 -27.55 14.47 -7.27
CA LEU A 107 -28.35 13.29 -6.91
C LEU A 107 -28.22 12.17 -7.97
N LEU A 108 -28.30 12.53 -9.25
CA LEU A 108 -28.10 11.58 -10.35
C LEU A 108 -26.66 11.02 -10.37
N LEU A 109 -25.66 11.88 -10.20
CA LEU A 109 -24.25 11.46 -10.09
C LEU A 109 -24.03 10.49 -8.91
N SER A 110 -24.67 10.73 -7.77
CA SER A 110 -24.61 9.86 -6.58
C SER A 110 -25.18 8.47 -6.86
N ILE A 111 -26.39 8.39 -7.41
CA ILE A 111 -27.08 7.12 -7.71
C ILE A 111 -26.35 6.36 -8.82
N PHE A 112 -25.93 7.04 -9.88
CA PHE A 112 -25.20 6.43 -10.98
C PHE A 112 -23.79 5.96 -10.56
N ASN A 113 -23.09 6.67 -9.66
CA ASN A 113 -21.78 6.26 -9.16
C ASN A 113 -21.81 5.12 -8.13
N ALA A 114 -22.96 4.88 -7.50
CA ALA A 114 -23.12 3.82 -6.50
C ALA A 114 -23.06 2.40 -7.12
N VAL A 115 -23.43 2.25 -8.40
CA VAL A 115 -23.36 0.95 -9.10
C VAL A 115 -22.15 0.95 -10.05
N LYS A 116 -21.05 0.32 -9.61
CA LYS A 116 -19.88 0.02 -10.46
C LYS A 116 -19.87 -1.47 -10.77
N LEU A 117 -20.36 -1.86 -11.95
CA LEU A 117 -20.42 -3.25 -12.41
C LEU A 117 -19.02 -3.90 -12.44
N ARG A 118 -17.99 -3.14 -12.81
CA ARG A 118 -16.59 -3.57 -12.69
C ARG A 118 -16.21 -3.94 -11.25
N GLY A 119 -16.70 -3.19 -10.27
CA GLY A 119 -16.52 -3.49 -8.84
C GLY A 119 -17.18 -4.80 -8.40
N ILE A 120 -18.33 -5.16 -9.00
CA ILE A 120 -19.00 -6.44 -8.76
C ILE A 120 -18.17 -7.60 -9.32
N VAL A 121 -17.65 -7.46 -10.53
CA VAL A 121 -16.77 -8.47 -11.15
C VAL A 121 -15.49 -8.66 -10.33
N ASP A 122 -14.86 -7.57 -9.94
CA ASP A 122 -13.65 -7.57 -9.12
C ASP A 122 -13.91 -8.17 -7.73
N PHE A 123 -15.10 -7.96 -7.16
CA PHE A 123 -15.55 -8.61 -5.93
C PHE A 123 -15.64 -10.13 -6.09
N PHE A 124 -16.35 -10.64 -7.10
CA PHE A 124 -16.47 -12.09 -7.32
C PHE A 124 -15.12 -12.74 -7.67
N ARG A 125 -14.29 -12.04 -8.45
CA ARG A 125 -12.93 -12.47 -8.77
C ARG A 125 -12.08 -12.58 -7.50
N ALA A 126 -12.16 -11.62 -6.59
CA ALA A 126 -11.49 -11.70 -5.30
C ALA A 126 -12.01 -12.86 -4.44
N LYS A 127 -13.33 -13.15 -4.42
CA LYS A 127 -13.87 -14.32 -3.70
C LYS A 127 -13.36 -15.63 -4.26
N MET A 128 -13.31 -15.74 -5.59
CA MET A 128 -12.72 -16.90 -6.24
C MET A 128 -11.27 -17.10 -5.79
N TYR A 129 -10.48 -16.04 -5.74
CA TYR A 129 -9.07 -16.15 -5.37
C TYR A 129 -8.83 -16.39 -3.88
N SER A 130 -9.64 -15.79 -3.01
CA SER A 130 -9.48 -15.92 -1.56
C SER A 130 -10.01 -17.25 -1.01
N LEU A 131 -11.06 -17.82 -1.62
CA LEU A 131 -11.74 -19.02 -1.11
C LEU A 131 -11.28 -20.32 -1.77
N LYS A 132 -10.71 -20.28 -2.97
CA LYS A 132 -10.24 -21.48 -3.68
C LYS A 132 -8.72 -21.61 -3.65
N LYS A 133 -8.24 -22.86 -3.75
CA LYS A 133 -6.81 -23.14 -3.91
C LYS A 133 -6.29 -22.52 -5.21
N ALA A 134 -5.05 -22.03 -5.16
CA ALA A 134 -4.37 -21.46 -6.31
C ALA A 134 -4.35 -22.46 -7.49
N PRO A 135 -4.47 -21.99 -8.74
CA PRO A 135 -4.35 -22.83 -9.92
C PRO A 135 -2.99 -23.53 -9.97
N HIS A 136 -2.95 -24.71 -10.56
CA HIS A 136 -1.74 -25.53 -10.67
C HIS A 136 -0.69 -24.87 -11.58
N ASN A 137 0.58 -25.25 -11.44
CA ASN A 137 1.73 -24.83 -12.28
C ASN A 137 2.28 -23.40 -12.08
N ILE A 138 2.54 -23.00 -10.83
CA ILE A 138 3.31 -21.77 -10.49
C ILE A 138 4.66 -21.72 -11.25
N ARG A 139 5.30 -22.87 -11.45
CA ARG A 139 6.60 -22.98 -12.14
C ARG A 139 6.56 -22.56 -13.62
N ALA A 140 5.40 -22.64 -14.29
CA ALA A 140 5.27 -22.19 -15.69
C ALA A 140 5.32 -20.66 -15.80
N VAL A 141 4.79 -19.93 -14.80
CA VAL A 141 4.88 -18.46 -14.74
C VAL A 141 6.30 -18.02 -14.41
N GLN A 142 7.01 -18.76 -13.54
CA GLN A 142 8.42 -18.49 -13.25
C GLN A 142 9.31 -18.63 -14.50
N LEU A 143 9.10 -19.68 -15.28
CA LEU A 143 9.81 -19.90 -16.55
C LEU A 143 9.55 -18.77 -17.55
N MET A 144 8.31 -18.32 -17.68
CA MET A 144 7.97 -17.18 -18.53
C MET A 144 8.56 -15.85 -18.01
N ASP A 145 8.64 -15.65 -16.69
CA ASP A 145 9.33 -14.50 -16.10
C ASP A 145 10.82 -14.49 -16.45
N GLU A 146 11.48 -15.64 -16.47
CA GLU A 146 12.89 -15.78 -16.88
C GLU A 146 13.08 -15.47 -18.38
N VAL A 147 12.21 -16.00 -19.23
CA VAL A 147 12.19 -15.69 -20.68
C VAL A 147 12.01 -14.19 -20.91
N VAL A 148 11.06 -13.57 -20.21
CA VAL A 148 10.77 -12.13 -20.32
C VAL A 148 11.93 -11.27 -19.83
N ALA A 149 12.54 -11.64 -18.69
CA ALA A 149 13.68 -10.93 -18.14
C ALA A 149 14.88 -10.99 -19.09
N ARG A 150 15.13 -12.12 -19.74
CA ARG A 150 16.21 -12.27 -20.71
C ARG A 150 15.95 -11.50 -22.00
N ALA A 151 14.73 -11.54 -22.53
CA ALA A 151 14.32 -10.71 -23.66
C ALA A 151 14.53 -9.22 -23.39
N LYS A 152 14.18 -8.75 -22.18
CA LYS A 152 14.39 -7.34 -21.80
C LYS A 152 15.87 -6.95 -21.74
N ARG A 153 16.77 -7.85 -21.29
CA ARG A 153 18.23 -7.60 -21.31
C ARG A 153 18.77 -7.45 -22.72
N ASP A 154 18.18 -8.16 -23.67
CA ASP A 154 18.55 -8.10 -25.09
C ASP A 154 17.83 -6.95 -25.83
N GLY A 155 17.18 -6.03 -25.11
CA GLY A 155 16.50 -4.87 -25.68
C GLY A 155 15.15 -5.20 -26.35
N LEU A 156 14.64 -6.42 -26.18
CA LEU A 156 13.39 -6.86 -26.79
C LEU A 156 12.18 -6.55 -25.89
N ASP A 157 11.24 -5.74 -26.42
CA ASP A 157 9.94 -5.55 -25.78
C ASP A 157 8.92 -6.61 -26.23
N ILE A 158 8.72 -7.64 -25.40
CA ILE A 158 7.75 -8.71 -25.65
C ILE A 158 6.32 -8.16 -25.82
N LYS A 159 5.96 -7.03 -25.19
CA LYS A 159 4.63 -6.44 -25.37
C LYS A 159 4.43 -5.95 -26.81
N LYS A 160 5.49 -5.44 -27.44
CA LYS A 160 5.48 -4.96 -28.81
C LYS A 160 5.45 -6.10 -29.83
N HIS A 161 6.24 -7.15 -29.59
CA HIS A 161 6.41 -8.24 -30.56
C HIS A 161 5.41 -9.41 -30.39
N PHE A 162 4.94 -9.68 -29.17
CA PHE A 162 4.03 -10.77 -28.85
C PHE A 162 2.91 -10.32 -27.87
N PRO A 163 2.03 -9.38 -28.29
CA PRO A 163 1.06 -8.74 -27.41
C PRO A 163 0.09 -9.72 -26.74
N ASP A 164 -0.35 -10.76 -27.44
CA ASP A 164 -1.28 -11.75 -26.89
C ASP A 164 -0.64 -12.64 -25.82
N ILE A 165 0.61 -13.06 -26.02
CA ILE A 165 1.37 -13.83 -25.03
C ILE A 165 1.62 -12.97 -23.81
N ALA A 166 2.05 -11.71 -24.01
CA ALA A 166 2.27 -10.76 -22.93
C ALA A 166 1.01 -10.51 -22.10
N ARG A 167 -0.14 -10.33 -22.76
CA ARG A 167 -1.43 -10.13 -22.09
C ARG A 167 -1.83 -11.36 -21.26
N LYS A 168 -1.85 -12.55 -21.88
CA LYS A 168 -2.21 -13.80 -21.20
C LYS A 168 -1.27 -14.07 -20.02
N PHE A 169 0.03 -13.86 -20.21
CA PHE A 169 1.03 -14.02 -19.17
C PHE A 169 0.80 -13.07 -17.99
N ASN A 170 0.61 -11.78 -18.24
CA ASN A 170 0.35 -10.79 -17.20
C ASN A 170 -0.93 -11.11 -16.41
N GLU A 171 -1.99 -11.51 -17.10
CA GLU A 171 -3.23 -11.94 -16.45
C GLU A 171 -2.99 -13.15 -15.53
N ARG A 172 -2.26 -14.17 -15.99
CA ARG A 172 -1.97 -15.37 -15.19
C ARG A 172 -1.07 -15.07 -14.00
N LYS A 173 -0.03 -14.26 -14.21
CA LYS A 173 0.87 -13.81 -13.16
C LYS A 173 0.09 -13.04 -12.09
N LEU A 174 -0.75 -12.10 -12.50
CA LEU A 174 -1.59 -11.34 -11.57
C LEU A 174 -2.51 -12.25 -10.75
N GLN A 175 -3.13 -13.25 -11.39
CA GLN A 175 -3.99 -14.23 -10.71
C GLN A 175 -3.23 -15.02 -9.63
N LEU A 176 -2.04 -15.54 -9.94
CA LEU A 176 -1.22 -16.22 -8.95
C LEU A 176 -0.84 -15.30 -7.80
N LEU A 177 -0.41 -14.07 -8.10
CA LEU A 177 -0.08 -13.08 -7.08
C LEU A 177 -1.26 -12.76 -6.16
N GLN A 178 -2.50 -12.69 -6.68
CA GLN A 178 -3.70 -12.54 -5.84
C GLN A 178 -3.87 -13.71 -4.86
N HIS A 179 -3.73 -14.93 -5.35
CA HIS A 179 -3.84 -16.12 -4.50
C HIS A 179 -2.79 -16.13 -3.39
N SER A 180 -1.53 -15.86 -3.75
CA SER A 180 -0.42 -15.73 -2.82
C SER A 180 -0.72 -14.66 -1.77
N PHE A 181 -1.22 -13.51 -2.21
CA PHE A 181 -1.55 -12.38 -1.35
C PHE A 181 -2.67 -12.72 -0.36
N PHE A 182 -3.76 -13.33 -0.81
CA PHE A 182 -4.85 -13.74 0.09
C PHE A 182 -4.42 -14.85 1.05
N LYS A 183 -3.61 -15.80 0.60
CA LYS A 183 -3.08 -16.87 1.44
C LYS A 183 -2.21 -16.30 2.58
N GLU A 184 -1.41 -15.27 2.28
CA GLU A 184 -0.53 -14.63 3.26
C GLU A 184 -1.30 -13.71 4.23
N PHE A 185 -2.20 -12.88 3.70
CA PHE A 185 -2.79 -11.76 4.45
C PHE A 185 -4.28 -11.91 4.81
N SER A 186 -4.94 -13.01 4.41
CA SER A 186 -6.33 -13.35 4.77
C SER A 186 -6.40 -14.73 5.42
N LYS A 187 -6.15 -14.76 6.74
CA LYS A 187 -5.98 -16.00 7.52
C LYS A 187 -7.33 -16.61 7.89
N SER A 188 -8.30 -15.80 8.30
CA SER A 188 -9.62 -16.30 8.74
C SER A 188 -10.63 -16.42 7.60
N ARG A 189 -11.69 -17.23 7.81
CA ARG A 189 -12.80 -17.34 6.85
C ARG A 189 -13.49 -16.01 6.61
N ILE A 190 -13.72 -15.23 7.68
CA ILE A 190 -14.34 -13.90 7.60
C ILE A 190 -13.44 -12.94 6.82
N GLU A 191 -12.13 -12.93 7.06
CA GLU A 191 -11.17 -12.13 6.29
C GLU A 191 -11.24 -12.48 4.80
N ARG A 192 -11.34 -13.76 4.45
CA ARG A 192 -11.47 -14.20 3.03
C ARG A 192 -12.80 -13.80 2.41
N ILE A 193 -13.89 -13.80 3.17
CA ILE A 193 -15.21 -13.31 2.74
C ILE A 193 -15.17 -11.78 2.54
N LEU A 194 -14.40 -11.05 3.33
CA LEU A 194 -14.24 -9.59 3.19
C LEU A 194 -13.10 -9.18 2.24
N ALA A 195 -12.39 -10.16 1.67
CA ALA A 195 -11.22 -9.93 0.84
C ALA A 195 -11.52 -9.07 -0.39
N MET A 196 -10.59 -8.17 -0.71
CA MET A 196 -10.65 -7.28 -1.87
C MET A 196 -9.46 -7.53 -2.79
N PRO A 197 -9.61 -7.36 -4.12
CA PRO A 197 -8.50 -7.55 -5.04
C PRO A 197 -7.42 -6.51 -4.76
N PHE A 198 -6.16 -6.97 -4.73
CA PHE A 198 -5.01 -6.10 -4.55
C PHE A 198 -4.49 -5.62 -5.91
N THR A 199 -4.24 -4.32 -6.07
CA THR A 199 -3.73 -3.83 -7.35
C THR A 199 -2.22 -3.62 -7.27
N PHE A 200 -1.44 -4.58 -7.76
CA PHE A 200 0.03 -4.51 -7.74
C PHE A 200 0.61 -3.40 -8.62
N SER A 201 -0.18 -2.79 -9.51
CA SER A 201 0.22 -1.59 -10.25
C SER A 201 -0.09 -0.29 -9.51
N ARG A 202 -0.92 -0.31 -8.46
CA ARG A 202 -1.28 0.87 -7.67
C ARG A 202 -0.41 0.97 -6.43
N SER A 203 0.26 2.09 -6.28
CA SER A 203 1.08 2.44 -5.11
C SER A 203 0.34 3.30 -4.10
N ILE A 204 -0.69 4.04 -4.54
CA ILE A 204 -1.42 5.00 -3.72
C ILE A 204 -2.92 4.68 -3.73
N SER A 205 -3.55 4.64 -2.56
CA SER A 205 -5.01 4.61 -2.41
C SER A 205 -5.48 5.89 -1.74
N PRO A 206 -6.54 6.56 -2.24
CA PRO A 206 -7.00 7.82 -1.67
C PRO A 206 -7.59 7.63 -0.27
N VAL A 207 -7.52 8.70 0.52
CA VAL A 207 -8.24 8.85 1.79
C VAL A 207 -9.76 8.70 1.57
N LEU A 208 -10.47 8.17 2.56
CA LEU A 208 -11.93 8.13 2.52
C LEU A 208 -12.48 9.57 2.57
N PRO A 209 -13.39 9.93 1.65
CA PRO A 209 -14.07 11.21 1.72
C PRO A 209 -15.00 11.24 2.93
N ASP A 210 -15.15 12.41 3.54
CA ASP A 210 -15.99 12.59 4.74
C ASP A 210 -17.47 12.24 4.48
N THR A 211 -17.91 12.26 3.22
CA THR A 211 -19.25 11.85 2.80
C THR A 211 -19.45 10.33 2.78
N ALA A 212 -18.38 9.53 2.80
CA ALA A 212 -18.45 8.08 2.71
C ALA A 212 -19.16 7.46 3.93
N LEU A 213 -20.00 6.44 3.67
CA LEU A 213 -20.68 5.68 4.74
C LEU A 213 -19.69 5.07 5.74
N TRP A 214 -18.58 4.52 5.25
CA TRP A 214 -17.54 3.95 6.11
C TRP A 214 -16.89 5.00 7.01
N HIS A 215 -16.63 6.22 6.50
CA HIS A 215 -16.11 7.31 7.32
C HIS A 215 -17.09 7.65 8.45
N LYS A 216 -18.38 7.87 8.12
CA LYS A 216 -19.43 8.14 9.12
C LYS A 216 -19.54 7.02 10.16
N PHE A 217 -19.40 5.77 9.73
CA PHE A 217 -19.40 4.62 10.63
C PHE A 217 -18.20 4.64 11.59
N PHE A 218 -16.99 4.94 11.12
CA PHE A 218 -15.82 5.07 12.00
C PHE A 218 -15.97 6.24 12.98
N VAL A 219 -16.44 7.40 12.52
CA VAL A 219 -16.73 8.56 13.40
C VAL A 219 -17.76 8.19 14.47
N PHE A 220 -18.82 7.47 14.10
CA PHE A 220 -19.80 6.98 15.08
C PHE A 220 -19.16 6.05 16.13
N LEU A 221 -18.34 5.08 15.70
CA LEU A 221 -17.64 4.18 16.61
C LEU A 221 -16.69 4.95 17.54
N GLU A 222 -15.93 5.91 17.01
CA GLU A 222 -15.03 6.73 17.80
C GLU A 222 -15.76 7.62 18.81
N ASN A 223 -16.88 8.23 18.43
CA ASN A 223 -17.70 9.03 19.35
C ASN A 223 -18.32 8.17 20.46
N ARG A 224 -18.67 6.92 20.16
CA ARG A 224 -19.22 5.98 21.14
C ARG A 224 -18.14 5.44 22.09
N ASN A 225 -16.93 5.21 21.60
CA ASN A 225 -15.91 4.45 22.30
C ASN A 225 -14.80 5.30 22.92
N ILE A 226 -14.69 6.59 22.59
CA ILE A 226 -13.78 7.52 23.27
C ILE A 226 -14.57 8.20 24.38
N ALA A 227 -14.31 7.81 25.63
CA ALA A 227 -14.99 8.37 26.80
C ALA A 227 -14.54 9.81 27.10
N ASP A 228 -13.23 10.03 27.01
CA ASP A 228 -12.55 11.32 27.12
C ASP A 228 -11.20 11.26 26.38
N LEU A 229 -10.71 12.43 25.95
CA LEU A 229 -9.37 12.63 25.43
C LEU A 229 -8.60 13.48 26.45
N ILE A 230 -7.49 12.92 26.95
CA ILE A 230 -6.62 13.53 27.95
C ILE A 230 -5.33 13.96 27.27
N LEU A 231 -5.07 15.25 27.25
CA LEU A 231 -3.82 15.84 26.78
C LEU A 231 -2.80 15.81 27.91
N VAL A 232 -1.61 15.28 27.66
CA VAL A 232 -0.56 15.16 28.67
C VAL A 232 0.64 16.00 28.25
N GLY A 233 0.98 17.02 29.06
CA GLY A 233 2.16 17.87 28.84
C GLY A 233 3.45 17.19 29.33
N SER A 234 4.61 17.76 28.97
CA SER A 234 5.94 17.22 29.25
C SER A 234 6.24 17.06 30.75
N LYS A 235 5.59 17.86 31.59
CA LYS A 235 5.68 17.79 33.06
C LYS A 235 4.67 16.81 33.68
N GLY A 236 3.90 16.08 32.87
CA GLY A 236 2.87 15.14 33.32
C GLY A 236 1.53 15.79 33.67
N GLU A 237 1.38 17.10 33.44
CA GLU A 237 0.10 17.81 33.53
C GLU A 237 -0.95 17.17 32.62
N ARG A 238 -2.16 16.96 33.13
CA ARG A 238 -3.24 16.29 32.41
C ARG A 238 -4.41 17.25 32.21
N VAL A 239 -4.84 17.41 30.97
CA VAL A 239 -5.97 18.26 30.58
C VAL A 239 -7.02 17.41 29.87
N SER A 240 -8.20 17.31 30.47
CA SER A 240 -9.37 16.64 29.90
C SER A 240 -10.08 17.53 28.91
N THR A 241 -10.26 17.06 27.68
CA THR A 241 -11.06 17.80 26.67
C THR A 241 -12.56 17.83 26.97
N LYS A 242 -13.03 16.96 27.86
CA LYS A 242 -14.45 16.87 28.25
C LYS A 242 -14.76 17.63 29.53
N HIS A 243 -13.85 17.60 30.51
CA HIS A 243 -14.09 18.11 31.85
C HIS A 243 -13.45 19.48 32.10
N ASP A 244 -12.35 19.81 31.43
CA ASP A 244 -11.71 21.12 31.57
C ASP A 244 -12.31 22.16 30.62
N SER A 245 -12.09 23.44 30.94
CA SER A 245 -12.55 24.54 30.10
C SER A 245 -11.83 24.57 28.75
N LYS A 246 -12.52 25.07 27.72
CA LYS A 246 -11.91 25.25 26.37
C LYS A 246 -10.64 26.10 26.40
N HIS A 247 -10.55 27.06 27.32
CA HIS A 247 -9.36 27.89 27.49
C HIS A 247 -8.17 27.04 27.95
N VAL A 248 -8.36 26.20 28.98
CA VAL A 248 -7.31 25.32 29.51
C VAL A 248 -6.85 24.30 28.47
N VAL A 249 -7.78 23.73 27.71
CA VAL A 249 -7.47 22.84 26.57
C VAL A 249 -6.64 23.60 25.52
N GLY A 250 -7.07 24.79 25.12
CA GLY A 250 -6.41 25.61 24.11
C GLY A 250 -5.03 26.11 24.52
N SER A 251 -4.81 26.36 25.82
CA SER A 251 -3.52 26.78 26.36
C SER A 251 -2.59 25.62 26.75
N SER A 252 -3.04 24.37 26.59
CA SER A 252 -2.22 23.19 26.92
C SER A 252 -0.96 23.13 26.08
N GLU A 253 0.12 22.57 26.65
CA GLU A 253 1.39 22.39 25.95
C GLU A 253 1.22 21.60 24.65
N VAL A 254 0.40 20.54 24.68
CA VAL A 254 0.10 19.69 23.51
C VAL A 254 -0.48 20.50 22.35
N VAL A 255 -1.49 21.35 22.61
CA VAL A 255 -2.11 22.20 21.58
C VAL A 255 -1.12 23.23 21.03
N ARG A 256 -0.29 23.81 21.90
CA ARG A 256 0.76 24.74 21.47
C ARG A 256 1.78 24.08 20.54
N THR A 257 2.22 22.87 20.86
CA THR A 257 3.17 22.10 20.02
C THR A 257 2.54 21.71 18.68
N LEU A 258 1.26 21.33 18.67
CA LEU A 258 0.53 21.08 17.42
C LEU A 258 0.39 22.35 16.57
N TYR A 259 0.21 23.51 17.19
CA TYR A 259 0.21 24.80 16.49
C TYR A 259 1.58 25.10 15.86
N GLN A 260 2.68 24.83 16.56
CA GLN A 260 4.02 24.96 15.98
C GLN A 260 4.19 24.06 14.75
N ALA A 261 3.77 22.80 14.83
CA ALA A 261 3.80 21.87 13.69
C ALA A 261 2.94 22.35 12.52
N SER A 262 1.76 22.92 12.82
CA SER A 262 0.86 23.53 11.85
C SER A 262 1.51 24.72 11.13
N VAL A 263 2.22 25.59 11.85
CA VAL A 263 2.98 26.70 11.27
C VAL A 263 4.13 26.19 10.40
N LEU A 264 4.85 25.15 10.83
CA LEU A 264 5.91 24.53 10.03
C LEU A 264 5.34 23.96 8.72
N LYS A 265 4.18 23.29 8.75
CA LYS A 265 3.48 22.85 7.53
C LYS A 265 3.14 24.05 6.64
N ALA A 266 2.54 25.10 7.20
CA ALA A 266 2.14 26.28 6.45
C ALA A 266 3.33 27.01 5.80
N SER A 267 4.53 26.92 6.39
CA SER A 267 5.79 27.43 5.81
C SER A 267 6.34 26.58 4.65
N GLY A 268 5.64 25.52 4.24
CA GLY A 268 6.06 24.63 3.16
C GLY A 268 6.95 23.46 3.59
N ARG A 269 7.18 23.27 4.90
CA ARG A 269 7.93 22.12 5.40
C ARG A 269 7.04 20.88 5.42
N ARG A 270 7.64 19.74 5.07
CA ARG A 270 6.96 18.45 5.17
C ARG A 270 7.01 17.94 6.60
N VAL A 271 5.83 17.74 7.17
CA VAL A 271 5.66 17.23 8.53
C VAL A 271 5.38 15.74 8.49
N PHE A 272 6.14 14.98 9.29
CA PHE A 272 6.00 13.55 9.52
C PHE A 272 5.58 13.32 10.95
N ILE A 273 4.33 12.96 11.17
CA ILE A 273 3.80 12.52 12.45
C ILE A 273 4.31 11.11 12.70
N VAL A 274 5.23 10.95 13.64
CA VAL A 274 5.87 9.67 13.98
C VAL A 274 5.50 9.30 15.40
N GLY A 275 4.96 8.11 15.58
CA GLY A 275 4.51 7.70 16.91
C GLY A 275 4.51 6.21 17.14
N ASN A 276 4.18 5.85 18.37
CA ASN A 276 3.76 4.51 18.74
C ASN A 276 2.23 4.45 18.74
N HIS A 277 1.70 3.23 18.70
CA HIS A 277 0.26 3.05 18.83
C HIS A 277 -0.06 1.79 19.62
N GLU A 278 -1.10 1.89 20.44
CA GLU A 278 -1.64 0.77 21.20
C GLU A 278 -2.76 0.06 20.40
N GLY A 279 -2.67 -1.27 20.26
CA GLY A 279 -3.70 -2.05 19.57
C GLY A 279 -3.77 -1.79 18.05
N TYR A 280 -4.82 -2.32 17.39
CA TYR A 280 -5.01 -2.15 15.94
C TYR A 280 -5.60 -0.81 15.55
N ILE A 281 -6.27 -0.11 16.47
CA ILE A 281 -7.05 1.11 16.19
C ILE A 281 -6.18 2.37 16.37
N GLY A 282 -5.05 2.28 17.06
CA GLY A 282 -4.24 3.45 17.43
C GLY A 282 -3.82 4.36 16.26
N PRO A 283 -3.35 3.87 15.08
CA PRO A 283 -3.08 4.72 13.93
C PRO A 283 -4.31 5.47 13.45
N TYR A 284 -5.48 4.84 13.59
CA TYR A 284 -6.76 5.31 13.11
C TYR A 284 -7.33 6.43 13.97
N LEU A 285 -6.94 6.47 15.24
CA LEU A 285 -7.35 7.52 16.16
C LEU A 285 -6.54 8.80 16.02
N VAL A 286 -5.28 8.76 15.55
CA VAL A 286 -4.44 9.97 15.46
C VAL A 286 -5.09 11.02 14.56
N ARG A 287 -5.56 10.64 13.36
CA ARG A 287 -6.27 11.58 12.48
C ARG A 287 -7.48 12.18 13.20
N SER A 288 -8.36 11.34 13.72
CA SER A 288 -9.61 11.77 14.35
C SER A 288 -9.38 12.66 15.57
N ILE A 289 -8.39 12.36 16.40
CA ILE A 289 -8.03 13.15 17.58
C ILE A 289 -7.49 14.52 17.18
N LEU A 290 -6.56 14.57 16.23
CA LEU A 290 -6.00 15.85 15.78
C LEU A 290 -7.07 16.71 15.10
N ARG A 291 -8.00 16.12 14.34
CA ARG A 291 -9.17 16.82 13.78
C ARG A 291 -10.09 17.37 14.88
N ARG A 292 -10.39 16.59 15.94
CA ARG A 292 -11.19 17.04 17.10
C ARG A 292 -10.55 18.23 17.83
N LEU A 293 -9.23 18.32 17.82
CA LEU A 293 -8.47 19.45 18.37
C LEU A 293 -8.36 20.65 17.41
N GLY A 294 -8.93 20.57 16.20
CA GLY A 294 -8.95 21.64 15.20
C GLY A 294 -7.76 21.66 14.24
N PHE A 295 -6.91 20.62 14.21
CA PHE A 295 -5.73 20.54 13.36
C PHE A 295 -6.00 19.78 12.04
N ASP A 296 -7.08 20.15 11.35
CA ASP A 296 -7.42 19.57 10.04
C ASP A 296 -6.30 19.75 9.00
N ASN A 297 -5.54 20.85 9.08
CA ASN A 297 -4.41 21.04 8.18
C ASN A 297 -3.31 19.98 8.36
N LEU A 298 -3.21 19.33 9.52
CA LEU A 298 -2.21 18.28 9.75
C LEU A 298 -2.71 16.89 9.31
N THR A 299 -4.02 16.64 9.35
CA THR A 299 -4.54 15.26 9.23
C THR A 299 -5.76 15.08 8.33
N ALA A 300 -6.40 16.12 7.81
CA ALA A 300 -7.58 15.96 6.94
C ALA A 300 -7.26 15.15 5.68
N ASN A 301 -6.10 15.40 5.04
CA ASN A 301 -5.63 14.67 3.86
C ASN A 301 -4.25 14.05 4.07
N CYS A 302 -3.88 13.69 5.30
CA CYS A 302 -2.54 13.16 5.56
C CYS A 302 -2.29 11.88 4.76
N ASN A 303 -1.03 11.71 4.37
CA ASN A 303 -0.51 10.51 3.75
C ASN A 303 -0.14 9.52 4.85
N THR A 304 -0.40 8.23 4.67
CA THR A 304 -0.11 7.20 5.67
C THR A 304 0.62 6.05 5.00
N VAL A 305 1.75 5.66 5.58
CA VAL A 305 2.50 4.49 5.10
C VAL A 305 1.93 3.23 5.75
N VAL A 306 1.50 2.26 4.94
CA VAL A 306 0.85 1.04 5.43
C VAL A 306 1.39 -0.22 4.78
N GLY A 307 1.46 -1.30 5.57
CA GLY A 307 1.86 -2.61 5.07
C GLY A 307 0.78 -3.29 4.21
N PRO A 308 1.15 -4.37 3.48
CA PRO A 308 0.27 -5.01 2.49
C PRO A 308 -1.04 -5.56 3.10
N ARG A 309 -1.01 -5.99 4.37
CA ARG A 309 -2.19 -6.48 5.08
C ARG A 309 -3.33 -5.47 5.11
N MET A 310 -3.05 -4.18 5.15
CA MET A 310 -4.11 -3.15 5.19
C MET A 310 -4.96 -3.14 3.92
N PHE A 311 -4.45 -3.67 2.81
CA PHE A 311 -5.19 -3.78 1.56
C PHE A 311 -5.89 -5.13 1.39
N SER A 312 -5.79 -6.05 2.36
CA SER A 312 -6.24 -7.44 2.17
C SER A 312 -7.75 -7.61 2.19
N ASN A 313 -8.46 -6.75 2.92
CA ASN A 313 -9.92 -6.80 3.02
C ASN A 313 -10.54 -5.41 3.15
N MET A 314 -11.85 -5.36 2.92
CA MET A 314 -12.63 -4.12 2.89
C MET A 314 -12.57 -3.33 4.20
N VAL A 315 -12.67 -3.99 5.35
CA VAL A 315 -12.70 -3.31 6.65
C VAL A 315 -11.34 -2.69 6.96
N LEU A 316 -10.25 -3.43 6.77
CA LEU A 316 -8.89 -2.91 6.99
C LEU A 316 -8.55 -1.80 5.99
N LYS A 317 -8.91 -1.97 4.71
CA LYS A 317 -8.62 -0.95 3.69
C LYS A 317 -9.39 0.34 3.96
N ASN A 318 -10.69 0.24 4.24
CA ASN A 318 -11.53 1.40 4.53
C ASN A 318 -11.14 2.04 5.86
N GLY A 319 -10.82 1.25 6.88
CA GLY A 319 -10.26 1.79 8.11
C GLY A 319 -8.99 2.56 7.81
N ALA A 320 -8.03 1.96 7.10
CA ALA A 320 -6.73 2.59 6.86
C ALA A 320 -6.91 3.86 6.02
N SER A 321 -7.78 3.81 5.01
CA SER A 321 -8.13 4.95 4.18
C SER A 321 -8.92 6.01 4.98
N ASN A 322 -9.57 5.65 6.09
CA ASN A 322 -10.13 6.62 7.05
C ASN A 322 -9.03 7.39 7.79
N VAL A 323 -7.80 6.90 7.80
CA VAL A 323 -6.66 7.58 8.43
C VAL A 323 -5.96 8.50 7.47
N GLY A 324 -5.89 8.18 6.17
CA GLY A 324 -5.16 8.98 5.22
C GLY A 324 -5.03 8.35 3.84
N ASN A 325 -4.33 9.02 2.94
CA ASN A 325 -3.94 8.49 1.65
C ASN A 325 -2.89 7.39 1.85
N LEU A 326 -3.17 6.17 1.41
CA LEU A 326 -2.34 5.01 1.72
C LEU A 326 -1.19 4.86 0.73
N PHE A 327 0.04 4.90 1.24
CA PHE A 327 1.24 4.52 0.53
C PHE A 327 1.66 3.13 0.95
N LEU A 328 1.74 2.19 0.00
CA LEU A 328 2.20 0.84 0.32
C LEU A 328 3.68 0.86 0.70
N THR A 329 4.01 0.28 1.87
CA THR A 329 5.36 -0.19 2.21
C THR A 329 5.42 -1.71 2.27
N LEU A 330 6.61 -2.28 2.12
CA LEU A 330 6.87 -3.68 2.39
C LEU A 330 7.77 -3.80 3.61
N PRO A 331 7.33 -4.50 4.67
CA PRO A 331 8.16 -4.72 5.84
C PRO A 331 9.44 -5.49 5.54
N SER A 332 10.46 -5.23 6.39
CA SER A 332 11.72 -5.95 6.33
C SER A 332 11.49 -7.46 6.33
N GLN A 333 12.06 -8.15 5.35
CA GLN A 333 12.00 -9.63 5.28
C GLN A 333 12.69 -10.30 6.49
N LYS A 334 13.54 -9.56 7.22
CA LYS A 334 14.16 -10.04 8.47
C LYS A 334 13.15 -10.16 9.61
N THR A 335 12.15 -9.29 9.66
CA THR A 335 11.18 -9.20 10.77
C THR A 335 9.81 -9.75 10.40
N THR A 336 9.42 -9.65 9.13
CA THR A 336 8.15 -10.18 8.61
C THR A 336 8.38 -10.69 7.19
N GLU A 337 8.85 -11.93 7.09
CA GLU A 337 9.10 -12.60 5.81
C GLU A 337 7.80 -12.86 5.05
N VAL A 338 7.76 -12.48 3.77
CA VAL A 338 6.71 -12.85 2.84
C VAL A 338 7.11 -14.19 2.21
N LYS A 339 6.37 -15.24 2.55
CA LYS A 339 6.73 -16.63 2.24
C LYS A 339 6.93 -16.91 0.75
N GLU A 340 6.14 -16.26 -0.11
CA GLU A 340 6.21 -16.48 -1.55
C GLU A 340 7.08 -15.41 -2.21
N LYS A 341 8.25 -15.81 -2.71
CA LYS A 341 9.25 -14.91 -3.31
C LYS A 341 8.68 -14.00 -4.40
N SER A 342 7.88 -14.55 -5.32
CA SER A 342 7.25 -13.76 -6.40
C SER A 342 6.30 -12.68 -5.88
N LEU A 343 5.60 -12.96 -4.77
CA LEU A 343 4.77 -11.97 -4.09
C LEU A 343 5.63 -10.91 -3.42
N ALA A 344 6.69 -11.32 -2.73
CA ALA A 344 7.64 -10.40 -2.09
C ALA A 344 8.24 -9.43 -3.11
N ASP A 345 8.71 -9.93 -4.26
CA ASP A 345 9.29 -9.12 -5.34
C ASP A 345 8.28 -8.12 -5.92
N ALA A 346 7.04 -8.54 -6.14
CA ALA A 346 5.97 -7.67 -6.66
C ALA A 346 5.58 -6.56 -5.67
N LEU A 347 5.49 -6.89 -4.37
CA LEU A 347 5.23 -5.93 -3.31
C LEU A 347 6.41 -4.97 -3.13
N LEU A 348 7.65 -5.47 -3.22
CA LEU A 348 8.87 -4.66 -3.09
C LEU A 348 8.95 -3.62 -4.21
N LYS A 349 8.61 -4.01 -5.45
CA LYS A 349 8.53 -3.07 -6.58
C LYS A 349 7.52 -1.95 -6.32
N THR A 350 6.37 -2.30 -5.76
CA THR A 350 5.31 -1.33 -5.44
C THR A 350 5.70 -0.42 -4.27
N ALA A 351 6.34 -0.97 -3.24
CA ALA A 351 6.86 -0.22 -2.10
C ALA A 351 7.98 0.74 -2.51
N ARG A 352 8.90 0.31 -3.40
CA ARG A 352 9.95 1.17 -3.96
C ARG A 352 9.37 2.35 -4.73
N ARG A 353 8.30 2.16 -5.51
CA ARG A 353 7.57 3.26 -6.16
C ARG A 353 7.06 4.27 -5.13
N SER A 354 6.36 3.80 -4.10
CA SER A 354 5.88 4.66 -3.01
C SER A 354 7.02 5.44 -2.35
N GLN A 355 8.12 4.76 -2.01
CA GLN A 355 9.30 5.37 -1.40
C GLN A 355 9.89 6.47 -2.30
N LEU A 356 10.06 6.23 -3.60
CA LEU A 356 10.60 7.23 -4.52
C LEU A 356 9.68 8.45 -4.67
N LEU A 357 8.36 8.26 -4.67
CA LEU A 357 7.41 9.37 -4.68
C LEU A 357 7.53 10.19 -3.39
N ILE A 358 7.54 9.52 -2.23
CA ILE A 358 7.71 10.17 -0.92
C ILE A 358 9.06 10.90 -0.84
N LYS A 359 10.14 10.33 -1.37
CA LYS A 359 11.49 10.92 -1.32
C LYS A 359 11.78 11.93 -2.42
N MET A 360 10.83 12.23 -3.30
CA MET A 360 11.05 13.24 -4.35
C MET A 360 11.45 14.57 -3.71
N PRO A 361 12.58 15.20 -4.11
CA PRO A 361 13.05 16.46 -3.52
C PRO A 361 12.08 17.61 -3.83
N ASN A 362 12.12 18.69 -3.03
CA ASN A 362 11.20 19.83 -3.20
C ASN A 362 11.32 20.45 -4.60
N SER A 363 12.53 20.53 -5.15
CA SER A 363 12.78 20.95 -6.52
C SER A 363 12.06 20.07 -7.56
N GLY A 364 12.03 18.76 -7.33
CA GLY A 364 11.25 17.83 -8.13
C GLY A 364 9.74 18.03 -8.00
N LEU A 365 9.24 18.21 -6.77
CA LEU A 365 7.82 18.47 -6.50
C LEU A 365 7.34 19.74 -7.23
N HIS A 366 8.08 20.84 -7.11
CA HIS A 366 7.76 22.09 -7.79
C HIS A 366 7.75 21.96 -9.31
N LEU A 367 8.70 21.22 -9.89
CA LEU A 367 8.70 20.98 -11.34
C LEU A 367 7.47 20.21 -11.80
N ILE A 368 6.98 19.23 -11.04
CA ILE A 368 5.88 18.38 -11.47
C ILE A 368 4.49 18.99 -11.24
N GLU A 369 4.36 20.07 -10.46
CA GLU A 369 3.09 20.78 -10.20
C GLU A 369 2.34 21.07 -11.51
N GLN A 370 3.05 21.56 -12.52
CA GLN A 370 2.48 21.97 -13.81
C GLN A 370 2.66 20.92 -14.91
N MET A 371 3.31 19.78 -14.63
CA MET A 371 3.52 18.74 -15.63
C MET A 371 2.27 17.87 -15.79
N SER A 372 1.97 17.50 -17.03
CA SER A 372 1.05 16.40 -17.31
C SER A 372 1.75 15.06 -17.00
N TYR A 373 0.98 13.98 -16.81
CA TYR A 373 1.55 12.63 -16.70
C TYR A 373 2.49 12.28 -17.87
N SER A 374 2.15 12.70 -19.09
CA SER A 374 2.99 12.46 -20.28
C SER A 374 4.32 13.19 -20.18
N ASP A 375 4.30 14.45 -19.75
CA ASP A 375 5.51 15.24 -19.55
C ASP A 375 6.36 14.68 -18.42
N PHE A 376 5.73 14.29 -17.31
CA PHE A 376 6.43 13.64 -16.20
C PHE A 376 7.17 12.39 -16.67
N MET A 377 6.50 11.48 -17.38
CA MET A 377 7.14 10.25 -17.84
C MET A 377 8.24 10.50 -18.88
N ASN A 378 7.98 11.36 -19.87
CA ASN A 378 8.85 11.50 -21.04
C ASN A 378 9.94 12.57 -20.89
N LYS A 379 9.64 13.63 -20.13
CA LYS A 379 10.55 14.77 -19.94
C LYS A 379 11.21 14.77 -18.56
N PHE A 380 10.64 14.15 -17.54
CA PHE A 380 11.23 14.14 -16.20
C PHE A 380 11.89 12.79 -15.89
N ILE A 381 11.12 11.69 -15.85
CA ILE A 381 11.62 10.35 -15.50
C ILE A 381 12.61 9.81 -16.55
N ARG A 382 12.22 9.86 -17.84
CA ARG A 382 13.02 9.37 -18.97
C ARG A 382 13.85 10.46 -19.65
N SER A 383 14.20 11.51 -18.91
CA SER A 383 15.02 12.61 -19.44
C SER A 383 16.43 12.15 -19.81
N ASP A 384 16.93 12.65 -20.94
CA ASP A 384 18.35 12.71 -21.24
C ASP A 384 19.00 13.95 -20.58
N ARG A 385 20.33 14.10 -20.72
CA ARG A 385 21.06 15.24 -20.14
C ARG A 385 20.57 16.60 -20.65
N ALA A 386 20.21 16.69 -21.93
CA ALA A 386 19.77 17.94 -22.55
C ALA A 386 18.40 18.36 -22.00
N ARG A 387 17.44 17.44 -22.00
CA ARG A 387 16.09 17.66 -21.44
C ARG A 387 16.14 17.95 -19.95
N PHE A 388 16.96 17.22 -19.20
CA PHE A 388 17.14 17.50 -17.77
C PHE A 388 17.64 18.92 -17.53
N SER A 389 18.63 19.37 -18.31
CA SER A 389 19.15 20.74 -18.21
C SER A 389 18.09 21.79 -18.54
N GLN A 390 17.23 21.50 -19.52
CA GLN A 390 16.13 22.38 -19.93
C GLN A 390 15.05 22.50 -18.84
N ILE A 391 14.53 21.37 -18.32
CA ILE A 391 13.46 21.39 -17.32
C ILE A 391 13.95 21.93 -15.97
N SER A 392 15.23 21.75 -15.66
CA SER A 392 15.84 22.23 -14.42
C SER A 392 16.46 23.62 -14.56
N ALA A 393 16.27 24.32 -15.69
CA ALA A 393 16.96 25.57 -15.98
C ALA A 393 16.81 26.62 -14.87
N GLN A 394 15.62 26.71 -14.29
CA GLN A 394 15.23 27.68 -13.25
C GLN A 394 15.68 27.31 -11.83
N LEU A 395 16.11 26.07 -11.60
CA LEU A 395 16.55 25.61 -10.28
C LEU A 395 17.91 26.20 -9.91
N MET A 396 18.16 26.36 -8.61
CA MET A 396 19.49 26.71 -8.10
C MET A 396 20.47 25.55 -8.32
N ARG A 397 21.78 25.85 -8.32
CA ARG A 397 22.83 24.83 -8.56
C ARG A 397 22.75 23.65 -7.58
N VAL A 398 22.48 23.91 -6.30
CA VAL A 398 22.32 22.88 -5.26
C VAL A 398 21.08 22.02 -5.56
N GLU A 399 19.94 22.64 -5.83
CA GLU A 399 18.69 21.94 -6.16
C GLU A 399 18.80 21.06 -7.41
N LYS A 400 19.56 21.51 -8.42
CA LYS A 400 19.85 20.71 -9.62
C LYS A 400 20.69 19.48 -9.29
N HIS A 401 21.67 19.62 -8.40
CA HIS A 401 22.53 18.53 -7.99
C HIS A 401 21.73 17.45 -7.25
N ASP A 402 20.94 17.85 -6.25
CA ASP A 402 20.10 16.93 -5.46
C ASP A 402 19.07 16.22 -6.34
N LEU A 403 18.44 16.96 -7.26
CA LEU A 403 17.48 16.39 -8.19
C LEU A 403 18.15 15.43 -9.18
N ALA A 404 19.35 15.73 -9.65
CA ALA A 404 20.11 14.84 -10.54
C ALA A 404 20.49 13.53 -9.84
N GLN A 405 20.92 13.60 -8.58
CA GLN A 405 21.22 12.41 -7.77
C GLN A 405 19.96 11.57 -7.56
N TYR A 406 18.85 12.18 -7.15
CA TYR A 406 17.56 11.49 -7.03
C TYR A 406 17.14 10.80 -8.34
N LEU A 407 17.24 11.49 -9.48
CA LEU A 407 16.85 10.91 -10.77
C LEU A 407 17.80 9.78 -11.23
N ALA A 408 19.07 9.82 -10.84
CA ALA A 408 19.99 8.71 -11.09
C ALA A 408 19.52 7.43 -10.37
N ASP A 409 19.14 7.54 -9.10
CA ASP A 409 18.59 6.43 -8.31
C ASP A 409 17.26 5.90 -8.88
N VAL A 410 16.37 6.83 -9.29
CA VAL A 410 15.10 6.47 -9.96
C VAL A 410 15.35 5.65 -11.22
N ARG A 411 16.30 6.09 -12.06
CA ARG A 411 16.65 5.39 -13.32
C ARG A 411 17.31 4.05 -13.08
N GLN A 412 18.19 3.95 -12.08
CA GLN A 412 18.85 2.68 -11.73
C GLN A 412 17.84 1.63 -11.26
N THR A 413 16.81 2.05 -10.53
CA THR A 413 15.80 1.12 -10.00
C THR A 413 14.68 0.79 -10.99
N CYS A 414 14.50 1.58 -12.07
CA CYS A 414 13.36 1.53 -12.99
C CYS A 414 12.00 1.51 -12.29
N ALA A 415 11.91 1.94 -11.03
CA ALA A 415 10.71 1.69 -10.24
C ALA A 415 9.54 2.56 -10.73
N LEU A 416 9.79 3.82 -11.09
CA LEU A 416 8.76 4.75 -11.58
C LEU A 416 8.35 4.52 -13.05
N ASP A 417 9.01 3.63 -13.80
CA ASP A 417 8.68 3.37 -15.21
C ASP A 417 7.26 2.82 -15.43
N GLU A 418 6.71 2.19 -14.39
CA GLU A 418 5.36 1.62 -14.34
C GLU A 418 4.45 2.39 -13.38
N LEU A 419 4.75 3.67 -13.10
CA LEU A 419 3.82 4.52 -12.38
C LEU A 419 2.57 4.73 -13.24
N ASP A 420 1.40 4.42 -12.71
CA ASP A 420 0.15 4.62 -13.41
C ASP A 420 -0.26 6.11 -13.40
N ARG A 421 -0.97 6.56 -14.44
CA ARG A 421 -1.50 7.93 -14.51
C ARG A 421 -2.36 8.26 -13.29
N GLU A 422 -3.21 7.35 -12.85
CA GLU A 422 -4.11 7.61 -11.72
C GLU A 422 -3.35 7.78 -10.39
N ASP A 423 -2.22 7.07 -10.20
CA ASP A 423 -1.36 7.27 -9.04
C ASP A 423 -0.58 8.58 -9.15
N TYR A 424 -0.12 8.96 -10.34
CA TYR A 424 0.56 10.23 -10.56
C TYR A 424 -0.34 11.43 -10.26
N GLU A 425 -1.57 11.43 -10.80
CA GLU A 425 -2.51 12.53 -10.57
C GLU A 425 -2.93 12.60 -9.09
N LEU A 426 -3.11 11.44 -8.43
CA LEU A 426 -3.37 11.41 -6.99
C LEU A 426 -2.16 11.89 -6.19
N PHE A 427 -0.94 11.52 -6.57
CA PHE A 427 0.26 11.99 -5.91
C PHE A 427 0.38 13.52 -6.00
N LYS A 428 0.17 14.11 -7.18
CA LYS A 428 0.19 15.56 -7.36
C LYS A 428 -0.75 16.30 -6.42
N SER A 429 -1.95 15.74 -6.16
CA SER A 429 -2.92 16.39 -5.28
C SER A 429 -2.61 16.26 -3.78
N ILE A 430 -1.67 15.39 -3.39
CA ILE A 430 -1.38 15.08 -1.98
C ILE A 430 0.11 15.23 -1.60
N MET A 431 0.98 15.60 -2.54
CA MET A 431 2.45 15.58 -2.34
C MET A 431 2.97 16.55 -1.27
N TYR A 432 2.18 17.56 -0.91
CA TYR A 432 2.46 18.52 0.18
C TYR A 432 1.74 18.19 1.49
N GLU A 433 0.95 17.12 1.52
CA GLU A 433 0.25 16.73 2.74
C GLU A 433 1.20 16.04 3.73
N PRO A 434 0.96 16.20 5.04
CA PRO A 434 1.77 15.57 6.09
C PRO A 434 1.72 14.05 6.00
N PHE A 435 2.73 13.39 6.54
CA PHE A 435 2.82 11.94 6.58
C PHE A 435 2.60 11.43 7.99
N LEU A 436 1.77 10.41 8.15
CA LEU A 436 1.61 9.63 9.37
C LEU A 436 2.38 8.32 9.22
N ILE A 437 3.39 8.13 10.06
CA ILE A 437 4.26 6.96 10.03
C ILE A 437 4.25 6.31 11.41
N PHE A 438 3.87 5.03 11.42
CA PHE A 438 4.12 4.13 12.54
C PHE A 438 5.22 3.18 12.07
N PRO A 439 6.47 3.39 12.52
CA PRO A 439 7.59 2.58 12.08
C PRO A 439 7.35 1.09 12.28
N GLU A 440 7.94 0.29 11.40
CA GLU A 440 7.70 -1.14 11.35
C GLU A 440 8.09 -1.83 12.66
N GLY A 441 7.08 -2.36 13.32
CA GLY A 441 7.14 -3.20 14.50
C GLY A 441 5.79 -3.90 14.66
N SER A 442 5.74 -5.06 15.29
CA SER A 442 4.42 -5.58 15.67
C SER A 442 3.82 -4.68 16.77
N ARG A 443 2.49 -4.69 16.96
CA ARG A 443 1.76 -3.77 17.85
C ARG A 443 2.38 -3.69 19.25
N SER A 444 2.53 -2.51 19.85
CA SER A 444 3.02 -2.45 21.24
C SER A 444 2.26 -3.44 22.14
N TYR A 445 3.00 -4.15 22.98
CA TYR A 445 2.43 -5.09 23.94
C TYR A 445 1.78 -4.32 25.08
N VAL A 446 0.62 -4.77 25.53
CA VAL A 446 0.00 -4.27 26.75
C VAL A 446 0.31 -5.26 27.84
N ALA A 447 1.10 -4.84 28.83
CA ALA A 447 1.41 -5.66 29.98
C ALA A 447 0.20 -5.78 30.92
N LYS A 448 0.25 -6.73 31.85
CA LYS A 448 -0.85 -6.97 32.81
C LYS A 448 -1.14 -5.77 33.72
N ASP A 449 -0.13 -4.94 33.95
CA ASP A 449 -0.23 -3.67 34.69
C ASP A 449 -0.81 -2.51 33.86
N GLY A 450 -1.13 -2.75 32.58
CA GLY A 450 -1.64 -1.75 31.65
C GLY A 450 -0.58 -0.88 30.98
N SER A 451 0.71 -1.10 31.26
CA SER A 451 1.81 -0.41 30.57
C SER A 451 1.96 -0.90 29.13
N VAL A 452 2.50 -0.04 28.26
CA VAL A 452 2.60 -0.27 26.83
C VAL A 452 4.06 -0.44 26.44
N THR A 453 4.51 -1.65 26.18
CA THR A 453 5.88 -1.90 25.72
C THR A 453 5.96 -1.87 24.20
N MET A 454 6.76 -0.95 23.67
CA MET A 454 7.02 -0.87 22.24
C MET A 454 7.75 -2.12 21.77
N LYS A 455 7.35 -2.62 20.60
CA LYS A 455 8.08 -3.71 19.97
C LYS A 455 9.29 -3.21 19.20
N TYR A 456 10.08 -4.15 18.69
CA TYR A 456 11.15 -3.89 17.75
C TYR A 456 10.69 -2.89 16.68
N VAL A 457 11.42 -1.79 16.56
CA VAL A 457 11.22 -0.79 15.52
C VAL A 457 12.37 -0.88 14.53
N SER A 458 12.04 -1.03 13.25
CA SER A 458 13.03 -0.89 12.18
C SER A 458 13.43 0.58 12.01
N PRO A 459 14.69 1.00 12.28
CA PRO A 459 15.10 2.40 12.13
C PRO A 459 15.15 2.87 10.67
N ARG A 460 15.05 1.94 9.71
CA ARG A 460 15.10 2.22 8.26
C ARG A 460 14.04 3.18 7.76
N PHE A 461 12.98 3.46 8.52
CA PHE A 461 11.97 4.44 8.10
C PHE A 461 12.58 5.83 7.89
N VAL A 462 13.61 6.21 8.65
CA VAL A 462 14.34 7.48 8.46
C VAL A 462 14.96 7.52 7.07
N GLN A 463 15.77 6.51 6.72
CA GLN A 463 16.41 6.41 5.41
C GLN A 463 15.39 6.25 4.26
N ALA A 464 14.29 5.54 4.51
CA ALA A 464 13.30 5.18 3.50
C ALA A 464 12.35 6.32 3.12
N TYR A 465 12.10 7.28 4.03
CA TYR A 465 11.05 8.29 3.82
C TYR A 465 11.50 9.73 4.01
N PHE A 466 12.52 9.98 4.84
CA PHE A 466 12.92 11.34 5.16
C PHE A 466 13.99 11.86 4.20
N ARG A 467 14.02 13.19 4.14
CA ARG A 467 14.99 14.03 3.45
C ARG A 467 15.47 15.11 4.43
N PRO A 468 16.59 15.76 4.16
CA PRO A 468 17.00 16.94 4.92
C PRO A 468 15.86 17.98 4.94
N ASP A 469 15.76 18.71 6.06
CA ASP A 469 14.74 19.74 6.33
C ASP A 469 13.30 19.23 6.54
N ASP A 470 13.03 17.94 6.37
CA ASP A 470 11.77 17.34 6.82
C ASP A 470 11.64 17.51 8.35
N VAL A 471 10.40 17.57 8.85
CA VAL A 471 10.11 17.77 10.28
C VAL A 471 9.42 16.53 10.82
N VAL A 472 9.99 15.91 11.84
CA VAL A 472 9.34 14.84 12.60
C VAL A 472 8.56 15.46 13.76
N LEU A 473 7.28 15.13 13.88
CA LEU A 473 6.43 15.43 15.03
C LEU A 473 6.24 14.16 15.85
N PRO A 474 6.95 14.00 16.98
CA PRO A 474 6.80 12.84 17.86
C PRO A 474 5.43 12.84 18.53
N ILE A 475 4.68 11.74 18.45
CA ILE A 475 3.39 11.59 19.13
C ILE A 475 3.34 10.26 19.89
N SER A 476 2.84 10.32 21.13
CA SER A 476 2.47 9.14 21.92
C SER A 476 0.96 9.08 22.09
N LEU A 477 0.36 7.98 21.63
CA LEU A 477 -1.08 7.74 21.73
C LEU A 477 -1.37 6.40 22.42
N VAL A 478 -2.07 6.45 23.56
CA VAL A 478 -2.40 5.28 24.40
C VAL A 478 -3.87 5.31 24.85
N GLY A 479 -4.35 4.19 25.40
CA GLY A 479 -5.77 3.94 25.76
C GLY A 479 -6.58 3.26 24.65
N GLY A 480 -6.00 3.12 23.45
CA GLY A 480 -6.70 2.57 22.28
C GLY A 480 -7.01 1.07 22.38
N SER A 481 -6.22 0.30 23.14
CA SER A 481 -6.50 -1.14 23.34
C SER A 481 -7.68 -1.37 24.28
N ASP A 482 -7.91 -0.47 25.23
CA ASP A 482 -8.97 -0.61 26.25
C ASP A 482 -10.36 -0.60 25.62
N ILE A 483 -10.49 0.02 24.44
CA ILE A 483 -11.70 -0.02 23.62
C ILE A 483 -12.03 -1.47 23.19
N GLY A 484 -11.01 -2.26 22.87
CA GLY A 484 -11.11 -3.58 22.23
C GLY A 484 -10.96 -4.78 23.17
N ASN A 485 -10.75 -4.59 24.48
CA ASN A 485 -10.47 -5.67 25.44
C ASN A 485 -11.67 -6.59 25.76
N SER A 486 -12.82 -6.42 25.10
CA SER A 486 -13.98 -7.33 25.27
C SER A 486 -14.78 -7.53 23.98
N TRP A 487 -15.58 -8.61 23.92
CA TRP A 487 -16.54 -8.89 22.82
C TRP A 487 -17.48 -7.72 22.51
N ARG A 488 -17.68 -6.82 23.49
CA ARG A 488 -18.31 -5.51 23.30
C ARG A 488 -17.23 -4.42 23.38
N LEU A 489 -17.26 -3.48 22.44
CA LEU A 489 -16.42 -2.28 22.52
C LEU A 489 -16.82 -1.49 23.77
N LYS A 490 -15.85 -1.16 24.63
CA LYS A 490 -16.07 -0.36 25.84
C LYS A 490 -15.54 1.06 25.64
N PRO A 491 -16.24 2.10 26.13
CA PRO A 491 -15.68 3.44 26.16
C PRO A 491 -14.39 3.47 27.00
N ALA A 492 -13.34 4.12 26.50
CA ALA A 492 -12.07 4.28 27.18
C ALA A 492 -11.51 5.70 27.06
N ASN A 493 -10.67 6.09 28.02
CA ASN A 493 -9.94 7.34 27.96
C ASN A 493 -8.73 7.19 27.04
N ILE A 494 -8.53 8.16 26.16
CA ILE A 494 -7.39 8.20 25.25
C ILE A 494 -6.42 9.26 25.72
N GLY A 495 -5.15 8.91 25.83
CA GLY A 495 -4.09 9.84 26.22
C GLY A 495 -3.25 10.24 25.01
N LEU A 496 -3.07 11.55 24.84
CA LEU A 496 -2.24 12.13 23.78
C LEU A 496 -1.14 12.99 24.39
N CYS A 497 0.10 12.70 24.01
CA CYS A 497 1.24 13.59 24.23
C CYS A 497 1.94 13.85 22.89
N VAL A 498 2.45 15.07 22.71
CA VAL A 498 3.11 15.52 21.49
C VAL A 498 4.45 16.14 21.89
N GLY A 499 5.53 15.58 21.36
CA GLY A 499 6.89 16.07 21.58
C GLY A 499 7.24 17.24 20.68
N GLU A 500 8.33 17.93 21.01
CA GLU A 500 8.86 19.03 20.20
C GLU A 500 9.20 18.56 18.77
N PRO A 501 8.92 19.38 17.73
CA PRO A 501 9.27 19.04 16.36
C PRO A 501 10.79 18.89 16.16
N ILE A 502 11.21 17.80 15.54
CA ILE A 502 12.62 17.48 15.26
C ILE A 502 12.89 17.75 13.78
N LYS A 503 13.85 18.62 13.48
CA LYS A 503 14.32 18.84 12.11
C LYS A 503 15.25 17.70 11.68
N VAL A 504 14.97 17.07 10.55
CA VAL A 504 15.82 16.02 9.98
C VAL A 504 17.06 16.63 9.33
N SER A 505 18.23 16.15 9.72
CA SER A 505 19.51 16.50 9.09
C SER A 505 20.02 15.38 8.16
N GLU A 506 20.98 15.70 7.31
CA GLU A 506 21.70 14.70 6.50
C GLU A 506 22.39 13.64 7.38
N GLU A 507 23.00 14.08 8.49
CA GLU A 507 23.63 13.19 9.47
C GLU A 507 22.63 12.20 10.05
N MET A 508 21.39 12.64 10.35
CA MET A 508 20.35 11.73 10.84
C MET A 508 20.00 10.64 9.83
N ILE A 509 20.05 10.95 8.53
CA ILE A 509 19.78 10.00 7.46
C ILE A 509 20.96 9.05 7.25
N ALA A 510 22.20 9.55 7.36
CA ALA A 510 23.41 8.74 7.26
C ALA A 510 23.53 7.76 8.44
N ASN A 511 23.20 8.22 9.64
CA ASN A 511 23.24 7.46 10.90
C ASN A 511 21.87 6.90 11.29
N PHE A 512 21.05 6.56 10.29
CA PHE A 512 19.64 6.19 10.49
C PHE A 512 19.44 5.07 11.51
N ASP A 513 20.36 4.10 11.58
CA ASP A 513 20.26 2.97 12.52
C ASP A 513 20.21 3.43 13.98
N THR A 514 20.98 4.46 14.34
CA THR A 514 20.98 5.05 15.69
C THR A 514 19.89 6.10 15.83
N GLU A 515 19.78 7.01 14.86
CA GLU A 515 18.90 8.19 14.94
C GLU A 515 17.42 7.80 14.83
N GLY A 516 17.10 6.80 14.02
CA GLY A 516 15.75 6.23 13.93
C GLY A 516 15.29 5.58 15.25
N VAL A 517 16.20 4.90 15.96
CA VAL A 517 15.93 4.40 17.32
C VAL A 517 15.80 5.56 18.31
N GLY A 518 16.65 6.59 18.20
CA GLY A 518 16.61 7.80 19.01
C GLY A 518 15.27 8.53 18.94
N ILE A 519 14.69 8.66 17.74
CA ILE A 519 13.33 9.22 17.56
C ILE A 519 12.30 8.41 18.35
N MET A 520 12.34 7.08 18.26
CA MET A 520 11.37 6.24 18.97
C MET A 520 11.57 6.22 20.49
N ARG A 521 12.81 6.37 20.97
CA ARG A 521 13.10 6.58 22.39
C ARG A 521 12.47 7.88 22.89
N LYS A 522 12.56 8.97 22.11
CA LYS A 522 11.89 10.24 22.41
C LYS A 522 10.37 10.08 22.45
N VAL A 523 9.78 9.33 21.50
CA VAL A 523 8.34 9.00 21.50
C VAL A 523 7.94 8.23 22.77
N ALA A 524 8.71 7.21 23.16
CA ALA A 524 8.41 6.41 24.35
C ALA A 524 8.54 7.22 25.66
N ALA A 525 9.49 8.16 25.70
CA ALA A 525 9.72 9.03 26.86
C ALA A 525 8.63 10.11 27.05
N LEU A 526 7.72 10.27 26.08
CA LEU A 526 6.61 11.21 26.23
C LEU A 526 5.67 10.75 27.37
N PRO A 527 5.41 11.62 28.37
CA PRO A 527 4.52 11.27 29.47
C PRO A 527 3.11 11.04 28.95
N ASN A 528 2.42 10.04 29.48
CA ASN A 528 1.06 9.74 29.04
C ASN A 528 0.22 9.13 30.18
N ILE A 529 -1.07 8.88 29.93
CA ILE A 529 -1.97 8.25 30.92
C ILE A 529 -1.60 6.79 31.21
N LYS A 530 -0.87 6.16 30.29
CA LYS A 530 -0.21 4.86 30.44
C LYS A 530 1.28 5.02 30.15
N THR A 531 2.12 4.35 30.92
CA THR A 531 3.57 4.33 30.69
C THR A 531 3.89 3.60 29.38
N VAL A 532 4.72 4.21 28.54
CA VAL A 532 5.25 3.58 27.33
C VAL A 532 6.69 3.19 27.56
N ASN A 533 6.99 1.89 27.46
CA ASN A 533 8.34 1.37 27.66
C ASN A 533 9.02 1.15 26.31
N PHE A 534 10.25 1.66 26.18
CA PHE A 534 11.17 1.28 25.12
C PHE A 534 12.19 0.30 25.69
N ASP A 535 12.17 -0.94 25.21
CA ASP A 535 13.00 -2.02 25.74
C ASP A 535 14.16 -2.30 24.77
N GLU A 536 15.39 -2.10 25.27
CA GLU A 536 16.62 -2.30 24.51
C GLU A 536 16.84 -3.77 24.13
N ASP A 537 16.40 -4.71 24.96
CA ASP A 537 16.52 -6.13 24.69
C ASP A 537 15.61 -6.54 23.53
N ILE A 538 14.38 -6.01 23.50
CA ILE A 538 13.48 -6.19 22.36
C ILE A 538 14.09 -5.56 21.10
N GLN A 539 14.65 -4.36 21.22
CA GLN A 539 15.27 -3.66 20.09
C GLN A 539 16.50 -4.40 19.56
N ALA A 540 17.26 -5.06 20.42
CA ALA A 540 18.36 -5.96 20.08
C ALA A 540 17.89 -7.30 19.45
N GLY A 541 16.58 -7.57 19.42
CA GLY A 541 15.98 -8.72 18.77
C GLY A 541 15.66 -9.89 19.71
N LYS A 542 15.76 -9.72 21.03
CA LYS A 542 15.28 -10.74 21.98
C LYS A 542 13.76 -10.82 21.91
N LYS A 543 13.24 -12.05 21.92
CA LYS A 543 11.80 -12.30 21.99
C LYS A 543 11.37 -12.26 23.45
N LEU A 544 10.34 -11.48 23.75
CA LEU A 544 9.71 -11.47 25.07
C LEU A 544 9.11 -12.85 25.41
N GLU A 545 9.39 -13.33 26.62
CA GLU A 545 8.74 -14.51 27.19
C GLU A 545 7.42 -14.10 27.86
N SER A 546 6.29 -14.61 27.32
CA SER A 546 4.91 -14.53 27.86
C SER A 546 4.22 -13.15 27.91
N HIS A 547 3.11 -12.99 27.18
CA HIS A 547 2.18 -11.86 27.32
C HIS A 547 0.71 -12.29 27.20
N ALA A 548 -0.18 -11.52 27.82
CA ALA A 548 -1.63 -11.59 27.61
C ALA A 548 -2.01 -10.97 26.25
N ALA A 549 -3.11 -11.48 25.68
CA ALA A 549 -3.51 -11.37 24.26
C ALA A 549 -3.75 -9.95 23.72
#